data_AF-A0A924XXL5-F1
#
_entry.id   AF-A0A924XXL5-F1
#
_cell.length_a   1.000
_cell.length_b   1.000
_cell.length_c   1.000
_cell.angle_alpha   90.00
_cell.angle_beta   90.00
_cell.angle_gamma   90.00
#
_symmetry.space_group_name_H-M   'P 1'
#
loop_
_entity.id
_entity.type
_entity.pdbx_description
1 polymer ?
#
loop_
_entity_poly.entity_id
_entity_poly.type
_entity_poly.pdbx_seq_one_letter_code
_entity_poly.pdbx_strand_id
1 'polypeptide(L)'
;TVAERDQTTEAYRKYVASYFVSYPPAQYEPFVTVRARIAQSGEFDRWAKSSARTFQMIYEQPVRYEFAAIAVPTLLVIGQEDRTVVGKNRVSPERLPTAGQYPELGKAAARDIPGSRLVELPNVGHIPHLEAPDRFHQALLDFLR
;
A
#
# COMPACT_ATOMS: atom_id res chain seq x y z
N THR A 1 -13.95 0.63 -15.48
CA THR A 1 -13.03 0.54 -16.63
C THR A 1 -12.88 -0.90 -17.04
N VAL A 2 -12.39 -1.19 -18.26
CA VAL A 2 -12.15 -2.58 -18.73
C VAL A 2 -11.30 -3.36 -17.72
N ALA A 3 -10.24 -2.73 -17.18
CA ALA A 3 -9.34 -3.35 -16.20
C ALA A 3 -10.00 -3.84 -14.90
N GLU A 4 -11.06 -3.20 -14.40
CA GLU A 4 -11.80 -3.69 -13.21
C GLU A 4 -12.77 -4.82 -13.55
N ARG A 5 -13.30 -4.83 -14.79
CA ARG A 5 -14.21 -5.89 -15.27
C ARG A 5 -13.49 -7.21 -15.52
N ASP A 6 -12.21 -7.16 -15.86
CA ASP A 6 -11.38 -8.33 -16.14
C ASP A 6 -10.80 -8.98 -14.87
N GLN A 7 -11.00 -8.38 -13.68
CA GLN A 7 -10.51 -8.94 -12.43
C GLN A 7 -11.35 -10.14 -11.99
N THR A 8 -10.68 -11.25 -11.72
CA THR A 8 -11.29 -12.42 -11.08
C THR A 8 -11.05 -12.40 -9.58
N THR A 9 -11.88 -13.09 -8.81
CA THR A 9 -11.66 -13.27 -7.37
C THR A 9 -10.28 -13.84 -7.08
N GLU A 10 -9.80 -14.79 -7.88
CA GLU A 10 -8.47 -15.39 -7.73
C GLU A 10 -7.34 -14.41 -8.04
N ALA A 11 -7.47 -13.60 -9.09
CA ALA A 11 -6.50 -12.55 -9.38
C ALA A 11 -6.43 -11.52 -8.25
N TYR A 12 -7.58 -11.13 -7.70
CA TYR A 12 -7.63 -10.22 -6.57
C TYR A 12 -7.09 -10.84 -5.27
N ARG A 13 -7.35 -12.14 -5.04
CA ARG A 13 -6.75 -12.88 -3.92
C ARG A 13 -5.23 -12.85 -3.98
N LYS A 14 -4.64 -13.15 -5.14
CA LYS A 14 -3.18 -13.05 -5.35
C LYS A 14 -2.67 -11.64 -5.10
N TYR A 15 -3.41 -10.63 -5.53
CA TYR A 15 -3.07 -9.23 -5.27
C TYR A 15 -3.06 -8.90 -3.77
N VAL A 16 -4.12 -9.25 -3.03
CA VAL A 16 -4.19 -9.02 -1.56
C VAL A 16 -3.10 -9.82 -0.85
N ALA A 17 -2.88 -11.08 -1.23
CA ALA A 17 -1.84 -11.92 -0.65
C ALA A 17 -0.44 -11.30 -0.84
N SER A 18 -0.18 -10.63 -1.97
CA SER A 18 1.12 -10.01 -2.26
C SER A 18 1.48 -8.84 -1.33
N TYR A 19 0.53 -8.34 -0.54
CA TYR A 19 0.79 -7.31 0.47
C TYR A 19 1.45 -7.83 1.74
N PHE A 20 1.45 -9.15 1.95
CA PHE A 20 1.93 -9.75 3.18
C PHE A 20 3.13 -10.66 2.89
N VAL A 21 4.08 -10.70 3.82
CA VAL A 21 5.15 -11.72 3.83
C VAL A 21 4.64 -12.97 4.53
N SER A 22 4.03 -12.80 5.69
CA SER A 22 3.55 -13.86 6.56
C SER A 22 2.22 -13.47 7.22
N TYR A 23 1.11 -13.63 6.48
CA TYR A 23 -0.24 -13.42 7.00
C TYR A 23 -1.19 -14.54 6.56
N PRO A 24 -1.95 -15.19 7.48
CA PRO A 24 -2.76 -16.35 7.15
C PRO A 24 -3.85 -16.05 6.10
N PRO A 25 -4.07 -16.92 5.10
CA PRO A 25 -5.11 -16.72 4.09
C PRO A 25 -6.51 -16.49 4.64
N ALA A 26 -6.89 -17.24 5.66
CA ALA A 26 -8.19 -17.09 6.32
C ALA A 26 -8.41 -15.68 6.89
N GLN A 27 -7.34 -14.95 7.24
CA GLN A 27 -7.43 -13.61 7.82
C GLN A 27 -7.50 -12.50 6.77
N TYR A 28 -6.95 -12.69 5.55
CA TYR A 28 -7.10 -11.71 4.46
C TYR A 28 -8.27 -12.00 3.51
N GLU A 29 -8.83 -13.20 3.52
CA GLU A 29 -9.96 -13.60 2.67
C GLU A 29 -11.20 -12.69 2.80
N PRO A 30 -11.54 -12.12 3.98
CA PRO A 30 -12.63 -11.14 4.07
C PRO A 30 -12.44 -9.93 3.15
N PHE A 31 -11.20 -9.43 2.98
CA PHE A 31 -10.91 -8.32 2.07
C PHE A 31 -11.16 -8.71 0.61
N VAL A 32 -10.78 -9.94 0.24
CA VAL A 32 -11.04 -10.51 -1.09
C VAL A 32 -12.54 -10.62 -1.35
N THR A 33 -13.28 -11.13 -0.36
CA THR A 33 -14.72 -11.35 -0.44
C THR A 33 -15.49 -10.04 -0.64
N VAL A 34 -15.12 -8.98 0.08
CA VAL A 34 -15.78 -7.66 -0.04
C VAL A 34 -15.69 -7.15 -1.49
N ARG A 35 -14.49 -7.13 -2.09
CA ARG A 35 -14.35 -6.65 -3.48
C ARG A 35 -15.03 -7.57 -4.49
N ALA A 36 -14.95 -8.88 -4.29
CA ALA A 36 -15.62 -9.86 -5.16
C ALA A 36 -17.15 -9.66 -5.16
N ARG A 37 -17.75 -9.37 -4.01
CA ARG A 37 -19.20 -9.08 -3.90
C ARG A 37 -19.58 -7.74 -4.49
N ILE A 38 -18.72 -6.71 -4.40
CA ILE A 38 -18.94 -5.43 -5.09
C ILE A 38 -19.06 -5.66 -6.60
N ALA A 39 -18.22 -6.52 -7.18
CA ALA A 39 -18.27 -6.87 -8.60
C ALA A 39 -19.59 -7.55 -9.04
N GLN A 40 -20.32 -8.15 -8.10
CA GLN A 40 -21.62 -8.79 -8.33
C GLN A 40 -22.80 -7.84 -8.07
N SER A 41 -22.54 -6.63 -7.58
CA SER A 41 -23.60 -5.67 -7.25
C SER A 41 -24.08 -4.90 -8.50
N GLY A 42 -25.34 -4.46 -8.48
CA GLY A 42 -25.86 -3.55 -9.51
C GLY A 42 -25.14 -2.19 -9.56
N GLU A 43 -24.37 -1.87 -8.51
CA GLU A 43 -23.61 -0.62 -8.39
C GLU A 43 -22.18 -0.74 -8.95
N PHE A 44 -21.79 -1.90 -9.47
CA PHE A 44 -20.42 -2.17 -9.87
C PHE A 44 -19.88 -1.14 -10.89
N ASP A 45 -20.68 -0.74 -11.87
CA ASP A 45 -20.24 0.23 -12.87
C ASP A 45 -19.95 1.61 -12.28
N ARG A 46 -20.72 2.03 -11.28
CA ARG A 46 -20.47 3.28 -10.56
C ARG A 46 -19.19 3.16 -9.73
N TRP A 47 -19.03 2.06 -9.01
CA TRP A 47 -17.82 1.77 -8.23
C TRP A 47 -16.56 1.70 -9.10
N ALA A 48 -16.60 1.00 -10.23
CA ALA A 48 -15.47 0.84 -11.15
C ALA A 48 -15.04 2.15 -11.81
N LYS A 49 -15.98 3.08 -12.05
CA LYS A 49 -15.66 4.44 -12.49
C LYS A 49 -14.96 5.23 -11.39
N SER A 50 -15.43 5.12 -10.15
CA SER A 50 -14.79 5.75 -8.99
C SER A 50 -13.36 5.21 -8.79
N SER A 51 -13.20 3.88 -8.77
CA SER A 51 -11.88 3.21 -8.65
C SER A 51 -10.89 3.73 -9.70
N ALA A 52 -11.31 3.76 -10.97
CA ALA A 52 -10.45 4.24 -12.05
C ALA A 52 -10.01 5.69 -11.88
N ARG A 53 -10.92 6.58 -11.47
CA ARG A 53 -10.61 8.00 -11.21
C ARG A 53 -9.67 8.15 -10.02
N THR A 54 -9.85 7.37 -8.96
CA THR A 54 -8.94 7.40 -7.81
C THR A 54 -7.55 6.87 -8.16
N PHE A 55 -7.44 5.83 -9.01
CA PHE A 55 -6.15 5.36 -9.52
C PHE A 55 -5.45 6.41 -10.39
N GLN A 56 -6.20 7.11 -11.24
CA GLN A 56 -5.67 8.20 -12.04
C GLN A 56 -5.15 9.34 -11.16
N MET A 57 -5.93 9.75 -10.15
CA MET A 57 -5.53 10.77 -9.17
C MET A 57 -4.21 10.40 -8.47
N ILE A 58 -4.07 9.16 -7.96
CA ILE A 58 -2.82 8.70 -7.32
C ILE A 58 -1.62 8.80 -8.28
N TYR A 59 -1.83 8.49 -9.56
CA TYR A 59 -0.75 8.50 -10.55
C TYR A 59 -0.35 9.92 -10.99
N GLU A 60 -1.33 10.81 -11.17
CA GLU A 60 -1.12 12.15 -11.73
C GLU A 60 -0.80 13.22 -10.68
N GLN A 61 -1.10 12.96 -9.40
CA GLN A 61 -0.98 13.96 -8.32
C GLN A 61 -0.04 13.45 -7.21
N PRO A 62 1.27 13.33 -7.48
CA PRO A 62 2.23 12.97 -6.44
C PRO A 62 2.34 14.09 -5.39
N VAL A 63 2.74 13.73 -4.16
CA VAL A 63 2.91 14.66 -3.03
C VAL A 63 4.34 14.73 -2.50
N ARG A 64 5.24 13.87 -3.00
CA ARG A 64 6.59 13.71 -2.43
C ARG A 64 7.39 15.01 -2.40
N TYR A 65 7.24 15.86 -3.41
CA TYR A 65 7.97 17.14 -3.50
C TYR A 65 7.53 18.15 -2.44
N GLU A 66 6.42 17.90 -1.73
CA GLU A 66 5.89 18.76 -0.66
C GLU A 66 6.25 18.23 0.73
N PHE A 67 6.97 17.11 0.85
CA PHE A 67 7.28 16.50 2.15
C PHE A 67 8.06 17.45 3.08
N ALA A 68 8.90 18.31 2.50
CA ALA A 68 9.61 19.35 3.25
C ALA A 68 8.69 20.41 3.89
N ALA A 69 7.44 20.54 3.42
CA ALA A 69 6.44 21.46 3.97
C ALA A 69 5.69 20.88 5.19
N ILE A 70 5.89 19.60 5.51
CA ILE A 70 5.27 18.98 6.70
C ILE A 70 5.98 19.54 7.94
N ALA A 71 5.25 20.36 8.71
CA ALA A 71 5.76 21.05 9.89
C ALA A 71 5.38 20.40 11.23
N VAL A 72 4.64 19.29 11.20
CA VAL A 72 4.19 18.56 12.39
C VAL A 72 5.03 17.31 12.64
N PRO A 73 5.17 16.86 13.90
CA PRO A 73 5.80 15.57 14.19
C PRO A 73 5.20 14.46 13.33
N THR A 74 6.06 13.67 12.69
CA THR A 74 5.65 12.64 11.73
C THR A 74 6.33 11.31 12.06
N LEU A 75 5.54 10.24 12.14
CA LEU A 75 6.02 8.87 12.27
C LEU A 75 5.83 8.12 10.95
N LEU A 76 6.89 7.49 10.46
CA LEU A 76 6.86 6.57 9.33
C LEU A 76 7.10 5.15 9.85
N VAL A 77 6.10 4.27 9.76
CA VAL A 77 6.24 2.84 10.13
C VAL A 77 6.17 2.01 8.86
N ILE A 78 7.30 1.41 8.45
CA ILE A 78 7.45 0.84 7.11
C ILE A 78 7.92 -0.61 7.16
N GLY A 79 7.11 -1.52 6.62
CA GLY A 79 7.52 -2.90 6.35
C GLY A 79 8.56 -2.96 5.25
N GLN A 80 9.69 -3.62 5.53
CA GLN A 80 10.86 -3.62 4.65
C GLN A 80 10.73 -4.55 3.44
N GLU A 81 9.74 -5.45 3.45
CA GLU A 81 9.44 -6.34 2.32
C GLU A 81 8.33 -5.81 1.41
N ASP A 82 7.81 -4.60 1.67
CA ASP A 82 6.84 -3.99 0.78
C ASP A 82 7.47 -3.72 -0.60
N ARG A 83 6.80 -4.19 -1.65
CA ARG A 83 7.17 -4.00 -3.07
C ARG A 83 6.05 -3.37 -3.88
N THR A 84 5.19 -2.59 -3.22
CA THR A 84 4.03 -1.95 -3.84
C THR A 84 4.46 -0.92 -4.88
N VAL A 85 3.87 -1.01 -6.07
CA VAL A 85 4.08 -0.08 -7.17
C VAL A 85 2.74 0.22 -7.80
N VAL A 86 2.33 1.49 -7.76
CA VAL A 86 1.12 1.94 -8.44
C VAL A 86 1.34 1.79 -9.95
N GLY A 87 0.42 1.10 -10.63
CA GLY A 87 0.55 0.83 -12.07
C GLY A 87 1.71 -0.11 -12.42
N LYS A 88 2.07 -1.05 -11.53
CA LYS A 88 3.15 -2.06 -11.73
C LYS A 88 3.16 -2.69 -13.13
N ASN A 89 1.99 -2.97 -13.69
CA ASN A 89 1.81 -3.56 -15.02
C ASN A 89 2.19 -2.63 -16.20
N ARG A 90 2.42 -1.34 -15.94
CA ARG A 90 2.86 -0.34 -16.93
C ARG A 90 4.36 -0.03 -16.83
N VAL A 91 5.04 -0.58 -15.82
CA VAL A 91 6.48 -0.40 -15.64
C VAL A 91 7.21 -1.39 -16.53
N SER A 92 8.22 -0.92 -17.27
CA SER A 92 9.03 -1.81 -18.11
C SER A 92 9.76 -2.87 -17.26
N PRO A 93 10.00 -4.08 -17.79
CA PRO A 93 10.71 -5.13 -17.06
C PRO A 93 12.07 -4.70 -16.51
N GLU A 94 12.78 -3.83 -17.24
CA GLU A 94 14.09 -3.30 -16.84
C GLU A 94 14.01 -2.34 -15.63
N ARG A 95 12.90 -1.60 -15.50
CA ARG A 95 12.70 -0.64 -14.40
C ARG A 95 12.00 -1.25 -13.19
N LEU A 96 11.33 -2.38 -13.38
CA LEU A 96 10.57 -3.02 -12.31
C LEU A 96 11.43 -3.40 -11.09
N PRO A 97 12.69 -3.87 -11.23
CA PRO A 97 13.55 -4.19 -10.08
C PRO A 97 13.91 -2.97 -9.23
N THR A 98 13.87 -1.76 -9.77
CA THR A 98 14.19 -0.54 -9.03
C THR A 98 12.96 0.18 -8.48
N ALA A 99 11.76 -0.28 -8.86
CA ALA A 99 10.50 0.26 -8.37
C ALA A 99 10.07 -0.42 -7.06
N GLY A 100 9.38 0.32 -6.19
CA GLY A 100 8.80 -0.23 -4.97
C GLY A 100 9.83 -0.68 -3.92
N GLN A 101 11.01 -0.07 -3.90
CA GLN A 101 12.06 -0.40 -2.93
C GLN A 101 11.83 0.36 -1.62
N TYR A 102 10.89 -0.14 -0.80
CA TYR A 102 10.45 0.53 0.43
C TYR A 102 11.54 0.80 1.49
N PRO A 103 12.59 -0.03 1.64
CA PRO A 103 13.72 0.32 2.52
C PRO A 103 14.37 1.66 2.13
N GLU A 104 14.62 1.87 0.84
CA GLU A 104 15.23 3.08 0.29
C GLU A 104 14.22 4.24 0.27
N LEU A 105 12.99 3.98 -0.16
CA LEU A 105 11.92 4.98 -0.23
C LEU A 105 11.57 5.52 1.16
N GLY A 106 11.55 4.67 2.18
CA GLY A 106 11.29 5.03 3.57
C GLY A 106 12.37 5.93 4.15
N LYS A 107 13.65 5.56 3.98
CA LYS A 107 14.79 6.42 4.37
C LYS A 107 14.77 7.74 3.62
N ALA A 108 14.42 7.72 2.35
CA ALA A 108 14.32 8.93 1.55
C ALA A 108 13.17 9.83 2.04
N ALA A 109 11.99 9.28 2.31
CA ALA A 109 10.88 10.03 2.88
C ALA A 109 11.23 10.63 4.25
N ALA A 110 11.92 9.88 5.11
CA ALA A 110 12.35 10.35 6.42
C ALA A 110 13.35 11.53 6.34
N ARG A 111 14.23 11.54 5.32
CA ARG A 111 15.13 12.67 5.05
C ARG A 111 14.37 13.90 4.56
N ASP A 112 13.34 13.70 3.74
CA ASP A 112 12.58 14.79 3.13
C ASP A 112 11.59 15.45 4.12
N ILE A 113 11.15 14.74 5.16
CA ILE A 113 10.23 15.24 6.19
C ILE A 113 11.01 15.70 7.44
N PRO A 114 11.05 17.02 7.73
CA PRO A 114 11.77 17.54 8.89
C PRO A 114 11.27 16.94 10.21
N GLY A 115 12.20 16.47 11.04
CA GLY A 115 11.89 15.93 12.36
C GLY A 115 11.08 14.63 12.35
N SER A 116 10.97 13.94 11.22
CA SER A 116 10.29 12.65 11.16
C SER A 116 11.06 11.55 11.90
N ARG A 117 10.32 10.57 12.41
CA ARG A 117 10.87 9.32 12.96
C ARG A 117 10.53 8.17 12.02
N LEU A 118 11.55 7.42 11.60
CA LEU A 118 11.38 6.20 10.82
C LEU A 118 11.51 4.97 11.71
N VAL A 119 10.52 4.07 11.62
CA VAL A 119 10.53 2.74 12.22
C VAL A 119 10.48 1.71 11.10
N GLU A 120 11.60 1.02 10.91
CA GLU A 120 11.76 -0.02 9.90
C GLU A 120 11.34 -1.38 10.49
N LEU A 121 10.41 -2.06 9.83
CA LEU A 121 9.94 -3.39 10.25
C LEU A 121 10.49 -4.48 9.32
N PRO A 122 11.63 -5.13 9.65
CA PRO A 122 12.10 -6.30 8.90
C PRO A 122 11.08 -7.42 8.90
N ASN A 123 11.05 -8.19 7.80
CA ASN A 123 10.15 -9.32 7.55
C ASN A 123 8.66 -8.96 7.59
N VAL A 124 8.31 -7.74 7.19
CA VAL A 124 6.93 -7.23 7.15
C VAL A 124 6.70 -6.56 5.80
N GLY A 125 5.53 -6.79 5.21
CA GLY A 125 5.12 -6.26 3.92
C GLY A 125 4.39 -4.93 4.01
N HIS A 126 3.42 -4.75 3.13
CA HIS A 126 2.69 -3.50 2.91
C HIS A 126 1.74 -3.13 4.07
N ILE A 127 1.28 -4.11 4.86
CA ILE A 127 0.22 -3.92 5.86
C ILE A 127 0.74 -4.25 7.28
N PRO A 128 1.64 -3.41 7.84
CA PRO A 128 2.36 -3.73 9.07
C PRO A 128 1.46 -3.87 10.31
N HIS A 129 0.34 -3.15 10.37
CA HIS A 129 -0.58 -3.18 11.51
C HIS A 129 -1.37 -4.50 11.62
N LEU A 130 -1.48 -5.28 10.53
CA LEU A 130 -2.07 -6.62 10.56
C LEU A 130 -1.00 -7.70 10.69
N GLU A 131 0.13 -7.52 10.01
CA GLU A 131 1.18 -8.54 9.93
C GLU A 131 2.09 -8.58 11.16
N ALA A 132 2.35 -7.43 11.78
CA ALA A 132 3.18 -7.30 12.97
C ALA A 132 2.54 -6.34 13.99
N PRO A 133 1.33 -6.67 14.50
CA PRO A 133 0.51 -5.75 15.30
C PRO A 133 1.24 -5.25 16.54
N ASP A 134 1.94 -6.11 17.27
CA ASP A 134 2.65 -5.71 18.50
C ASP A 134 3.76 -4.68 18.22
N ARG A 135 4.55 -4.90 17.16
CA ARG A 135 5.64 -4.00 16.75
C ARG A 135 5.09 -2.68 16.21
N PHE A 136 4.00 -2.74 15.44
CA PHE A 136 3.33 -1.55 14.94
C PHE A 136 2.72 -0.73 16.08
N HIS A 137 1.97 -1.36 16.99
CA HIS A 137 1.35 -0.69 18.13
C HIS A 137 2.38 -0.10 19.08
N GLN A 138 3.49 -0.79 19.34
CA GLN A 138 4.58 -0.22 20.13
C GLN A 138 5.12 1.07 19.50
N ALA A 139 5.45 1.04 18.21
CA ALA A 139 5.95 2.21 17.49
C ALA A 139 4.95 3.38 17.51
N LEU A 140 3.66 3.09 17.32
CA LEU A 140 2.59 4.08 17.32
C LEU A 140 2.40 4.69 18.72
N LEU A 141 2.23 3.86 19.75
CA LEU A 141 1.97 4.33 21.11
C LEU A 141 3.17 5.06 21.71
N ASP A 142 4.39 4.65 21.40
CA ASP A 142 5.60 5.37 21.83
C ASP A 142 5.74 6.75 21.17
N PHE A 143 5.14 6.96 20.00
CA PHE A 143 5.15 8.25 19.30
C PHE A 143 4.02 9.19 19.75
N LEU A 144 2.89 8.64 20.21
CA LEU A 144 1.74 9.43 20.66
C LEU A 144 1.84 9.94 22.10
N ARG A 145 2.84 9.49 22.86
CA ARG A 145 3.15 9.97 24.21
C ARG A 145 3.90 11.29 24.16
#